data_AF-A0A328D2N6-F1
#
_entry.id   AF-A0A328D2N6-F1
#
_cell.length_a   1.000
_cell.length_b   1.000
_cell.length_c   1.000
_cell.angle_alpha   90.00
_cell.angle_beta   90.00
_cell.angle_gamma   90.00
#
_symmetry.space_group_name_H-M   'P 1'
#
loop_
_entity.id
_entity.type
_entity.pdbx_description
1 polymer ?
#
loop_
_entity_poly.entity_id
_entity_poly.type
_entity_poly.pdbx_seq_one_letter_code
_entity_poly.pdbx_strand_id
1 'polypeptide(L)'
;MMALLLAVYLLVRVFNRPPPNCRRFIVATNIAETSLTVDGVVYVIDSGYVKQRQYNPSSGMYSLDVVQISKVQANQRAGRAGRTRPGRCYRLYSSIIYQDDFLDATVPEIQRSSLAGAVLYLKSLDLPDLDILNFDFLDPPSVESLEDALRQLYLIDAIDENGAITCLGRTMAELPLEPSLSRTLIEANDLGCLSQALTVAAMLSAETTLLHGSRNAIEKKRKQTPSNLPDGCGWGDHFQLLQIYELWDQNDYSTEWCNENNLQVRGMMFVKNVRKQLTQIMQKITKESLVGQTSRRHKETQRDYKNLRKALCAGYANQLAERMIHHNGYRTIGFKPQLVQVHPSSVMKGDDDGMLPNYVVYHELISTTRPYMRNVCAVEMPWVVPVLERLEKLNVKKLSGGILHQQEERIEEINSNLEKKDAAAHEVSPEELGSRIEAARARFLARKAQK
;
A
#
# COMPACT_ATOMS: atom_id res chain seq x y z
N MET A 1 10.43 -2.11 -5.19
CA MET A 1 11.22 -3.25 -5.75
C MET A 1 10.67 -3.73 -7.12
N MET A 2 10.73 -2.91 -8.19
CA MET A 2 10.28 -3.27 -9.57
C MET A 2 11.43 -3.83 -10.45
N ALA A 3 12.25 -4.75 -9.92
CA ALA A 3 13.59 -5.00 -10.47
C ALA A 3 13.75 -6.19 -11.45
N LEU A 4 12.71 -6.96 -11.79
CA LEU A 4 12.91 -8.19 -12.60
C LEU A 4 11.85 -8.40 -13.69
N LEU A 5 11.73 -7.44 -14.61
CA LEU A 5 10.89 -7.59 -15.82
C LEU A 5 11.63 -8.21 -17.02
N LEU A 6 12.93 -8.43 -16.94
CA LEU A 6 13.68 -9.17 -17.96
C LEU A 6 13.81 -10.62 -17.53
N ALA A 7 13.45 -11.56 -18.42
CA ALA A 7 13.83 -12.95 -18.25
C ALA A 7 15.35 -12.99 -17.99
N VAL A 8 15.80 -13.53 -16.85
CA VAL A 8 17.23 -13.58 -16.44
C VAL A 8 18.16 -14.08 -17.56
N TYR A 9 17.71 -14.88 -18.53
CA TYR A 9 18.52 -15.18 -19.72
C TYR A 9 18.89 -13.94 -20.54
N LEU A 10 17.95 -13.01 -20.77
CA LEU A 10 18.23 -11.72 -21.40
C LEU A 10 19.13 -10.84 -20.53
N LEU A 11 19.00 -10.90 -19.20
CA LEU A 11 19.93 -10.22 -18.28
C LEU A 11 21.36 -10.80 -18.41
N VAL A 12 21.49 -12.12 -18.48
CA VAL A 12 22.78 -12.83 -18.67
C VAL A 12 23.39 -12.49 -20.04
N ARG A 13 22.57 -12.38 -21.10
CA ARG A 13 23.04 -11.97 -22.43
C ARG A 13 23.69 -10.59 -22.45
N VAL A 14 23.30 -9.67 -21.56
CA VAL A 14 23.93 -8.34 -21.44
C VAL A 14 25.42 -8.46 -21.12
N PHE A 15 25.84 -9.52 -20.44
CA PHE A 15 27.25 -9.73 -20.07
C PHE A 15 28.06 -10.48 -21.13
N ASN A 16 27.40 -11.17 -22.07
CA ASN A 16 28.09 -11.93 -23.11
C ASN A 16 28.84 -11.02 -24.08
N ARG A 17 30.04 -11.44 -24.49
CA ARG A 17 30.82 -10.74 -25.52
C ARG A 17 30.06 -10.76 -26.86
N PRO A 18 30.07 -9.66 -27.63
CA PRO A 18 29.50 -9.67 -28.96
C PRO A 18 30.27 -10.63 -29.88
N PRO A 19 29.62 -11.20 -30.91
CA PRO A 19 30.31 -11.91 -31.98
C PRO A 19 31.40 -11.05 -32.65
N PRO A 20 32.38 -11.66 -33.34
CA PRO A 20 33.39 -10.93 -34.10
C PRO A 20 32.74 -9.95 -35.09
N ASN A 21 33.34 -8.77 -35.25
CA ASN A 21 32.85 -7.68 -36.13
C ASN A 21 31.44 -7.15 -35.82
N CYS A 22 30.90 -7.43 -34.63
CA CYS A 22 29.61 -6.88 -34.18
C CYS A 22 29.77 -5.91 -33.00
N ARG A 23 28.91 -4.88 -32.96
CA ARG A 23 28.77 -3.99 -31.80
C ARG A 23 27.55 -4.41 -30.97
N ARG A 24 27.74 -4.53 -29.66
CA ARG A 24 26.65 -4.78 -28.72
C ARG A 24 25.95 -3.46 -28.37
N PHE A 25 24.64 -3.40 -28.60
CA PHE A 25 23.79 -2.31 -28.14
C PHE A 25 22.93 -2.81 -26.97
N ILE A 26 22.91 -2.05 -25.88
CA ILE A 26 22.13 -2.36 -24.69
C ILE A 26 21.12 -1.23 -24.49
N VAL A 27 19.85 -1.59 -24.46
CA VAL A 27 18.76 -0.68 -24.09
C VAL A 27 18.36 -1.03 -22.66
N ALA A 28 18.56 -0.10 -21.73
CA ALA A 28 18.37 -0.34 -20.31
C ALA A 28 17.53 0.76 -19.66
N THR A 29 16.88 0.42 -18.54
CA THR A 29 16.26 1.37 -17.63
C THR A 29 17.30 1.92 -16.65
N ASN A 30 16.86 2.69 -15.65
CA ASN A 30 17.68 3.16 -14.53
C ASN A 30 18.33 2.01 -13.71
N ILE A 31 18.00 0.75 -13.94
CA ILE A 31 18.72 -0.40 -13.35
C ILE A 31 20.22 -0.37 -13.72
N ALA A 32 20.56 0.07 -14.94
CA ALA A 32 21.95 0.20 -15.36
C ALA A 32 22.67 1.41 -14.74
N GLU A 33 21.94 2.33 -14.09
CA GLU A 33 22.46 3.59 -13.56
C GLU A 33 23.28 3.40 -12.29
N THR A 34 22.90 2.46 -11.42
CA THR A 34 23.51 2.22 -10.09
C THR A 34 24.03 0.78 -9.95
N SER A 35 23.18 -0.21 -10.19
CA SER A 35 23.40 -1.58 -9.70
C SER A 35 24.12 -2.55 -10.64
N LEU A 36 24.54 -2.11 -11.85
CA LEU A 36 25.13 -3.02 -12.86
C LEU A 36 26.42 -2.50 -13.49
N THR A 37 27.51 -3.27 -13.39
CA THR A 37 28.72 -3.11 -14.21
C THR A 37 28.62 -4.01 -15.43
N VAL A 38 28.48 -3.42 -16.61
CA VAL A 38 28.57 -4.18 -17.87
C VAL A 38 29.93 -3.90 -18.51
N ASP A 39 30.74 -4.95 -18.65
CA ASP A 39 32.07 -4.84 -19.23
C ASP A 39 32.01 -4.43 -20.72
N GLY A 40 32.99 -3.63 -21.16
CA GLY A 40 33.11 -3.16 -22.54
C GLY A 40 32.17 -2.02 -22.95
N VAL A 41 31.39 -1.44 -22.04
CA VAL A 41 30.58 -0.25 -22.33
C VAL A 41 31.49 0.99 -22.32
N VAL A 42 31.64 1.62 -23.48
CA VAL A 42 32.43 2.86 -23.68
C VAL A 42 31.62 3.98 -24.32
N TYR A 43 30.39 3.70 -24.72
CA TYR A 43 29.46 4.67 -25.27
C TYR A 43 28.14 4.60 -24.49
N VAL A 44 27.69 5.74 -23.99
CA VAL A 44 26.38 5.90 -23.35
C VAL A 44 25.57 6.89 -24.15
N ILE A 45 24.30 6.59 -24.40
CA ILE A 45 23.33 7.52 -24.98
C ILE A 45 22.28 7.75 -23.90
N ASP A 46 22.17 8.99 -23.42
CA ASP A 46 21.29 9.37 -22.33
C ASP A 46 20.14 10.24 -22.84
N SER A 47 18.91 9.73 -22.68
CA SER A 47 17.71 10.45 -23.07
C SER A 47 17.32 11.57 -22.09
N GLY A 48 17.86 11.57 -20.86
CA GLY A 48 17.49 12.57 -19.85
C GLY A 48 16.19 12.28 -19.09
N TYR A 49 15.59 11.11 -19.29
CA TYR A 49 14.32 10.73 -18.63
C TYR A 49 14.43 9.42 -17.84
N VAL A 50 13.52 9.27 -16.88
CA VAL A 50 13.30 8.04 -16.12
C VAL A 50 11.79 7.85 -15.94
N LYS A 51 11.35 6.59 -15.96
CA LYS A 51 9.98 6.26 -15.57
C LYS A 51 9.97 5.95 -14.08
N GLN A 52 9.16 6.68 -13.32
CA GLN A 52 9.23 6.66 -11.87
C GLN A 52 7.84 6.52 -11.26
N ARG A 53 7.72 5.64 -10.27
CA ARG A 53 6.49 5.51 -9.48
C ARG A 53 6.40 6.70 -8.53
N GLN A 54 5.23 7.32 -8.47
CA GLN A 54 4.90 8.38 -7.51
C GLN A 54 3.63 7.99 -6.76
N TYR A 55 3.51 8.48 -5.54
CA TYR A 55 2.34 8.32 -4.70
C TYR A 55 1.75 9.69 -4.37
N ASN A 56 0.45 9.85 -4.59
CA ASN A 56 -0.28 11.04 -4.19
C ASN A 56 -1.07 10.74 -2.91
N PRO A 57 -0.68 11.29 -1.74
CA PRO A 57 -1.34 11.02 -0.46
C PRO A 57 -2.77 11.60 -0.40
N SER A 58 -3.04 12.67 -1.15
CA SER A 58 -4.36 13.29 -1.17
C SER A 58 -5.43 12.36 -1.77
N SER A 59 -5.06 11.60 -2.80
CA SER A 59 -5.97 10.72 -3.54
C SER A 59 -5.71 9.24 -3.28
N GLY A 60 -4.65 8.89 -2.53
CA GLY A 60 -4.20 7.51 -2.33
C GLY A 60 -3.79 6.79 -3.62
N MET A 61 -3.41 7.53 -4.68
CA MET A 61 -3.14 6.97 -6.01
C MET A 61 -1.66 6.80 -6.28
N TYR A 62 -1.32 5.71 -6.96
CA TYR A 62 -0.02 5.54 -7.60
C TYR A 62 -0.08 5.98 -9.06
N SER A 63 0.92 6.72 -9.50
CA SER A 63 1.16 7.02 -10.91
C SER A 63 2.53 6.48 -11.31
N LEU A 64 2.71 6.29 -12.62
CA LEU A 64 3.99 5.86 -13.19
C LEU A 64 4.39 6.85 -14.28
N ASP A 65 5.01 7.93 -13.82
CA ASP A 65 5.27 9.13 -14.61
C ASP A 65 6.62 9.06 -15.29
N VAL A 66 6.70 9.64 -16.50
CA VAL A 66 7.98 9.87 -17.17
C VAL A 66 8.46 11.24 -16.73
N VAL A 67 9.52 11.27 -15.95
CA VAL A 67 10.08 12.50 -15.37
C VAL A 67 11.50 12.72 -15.87
N GLN A 68 11.93 13.97 -15.86
CA GLN A 68 13.33 14.34 -16.12
C GLN A 68 14.22 13.80 -15.00
N ILE A 69 15.44 13.40 -15.36
CA ILE A 69 16.44 12.94 -14.38
C ILE A 69 17.12 14.12 -13.68
N SER A 70 17.71 13.88 -12.51
CA SER A 70 18.57 14.88 -11.87
C SER A 70 19.97 14.96 -12.51
N LYS A 71 20.71 16.04 -12.22
CA LYS A 71 22.11 16.20 -12.62
C LYS A 71 22.98 15.07 -12.05
N VAL A 72 22.72 14.65 -10.81
CA VAL A 72 23.39 13.48 -10.19
C VAL A 72 23.16 12.22 -11.03
N GLN A 73 21.93 11.93 -11.44
CA GLN A 73 21.63 10.74 -12.26
C GLN A 73 22.28 10.81 -13.65
N ALA A 74 22.22 11.98 -14.29
CA ALA A 74 22.89 12.22 -15.58
C ALA A 74 24.41 11.98 -15.49
N ASN A 75 25.02 12.36 -14.38
CA ASN A 75 26.44 12.13 -14.12
C ASN A 75 26.74 10.65 -13.83
N GLN A 76 25.89 9.96 -13.09
CA GLN A 76 26.01 8.51 -12.87
C GLN A 76 25.90 7.72 -14.18
N ARG A 77 24.95 8.09 -15.06
CA ARG A 77 24.80 7.51 -16.40
C ARG A 77 26.04 7.74 -17.25
N ALA A 78 26.55 8.97 -17.30
CA ALA A 78 27.78 9.30 -18.02
C ALA A 78 28.98 8.49 -17.50
N GLY A 79 29.08 8.31 -16.18
CA GLY A 79 30.12 7.51 -15.53
C GLY A 79 30.14 6.04 -15.93
N ARG A 80 29.04 5.50 -16.50
CA ARG A 80 29.01 4.11 -17.01
C ARG A 80 29.90 3.91 -18.24
N ALA A 81 30.14 4.95 -19.04
CA ALA A 81 31.02 4.89 -20.21
C ALA A 81 32.52 4.80 -19.83
N GLY A 82 32.89 5.25 -18.62
CA GLY A 82 34.29 5.41 -18.21
C GLY A 82 34.84 4.29 -17.32
N ARG A 83 34.11 3.19 -17.11
CA ARG A 83 34.47 2.19 -16.08
C ARG A 83 35.65 1.29 -16.44
N THR A 84 35.87 1.02 -17.72
CA THR A 84 36.88 0.04 -18.18
C THR A 84 38.00 0.69 -18.97
N ARG A 85 37.68 1.74 -19.72
CA ARG A 85 38.60 2.54 -20.53
C ARG A 85 37.94 3.89 -20.83
N PRO A 86 38.65 4.88 -21.41
CA PRO A 86 38.05 6.14 -21.82
C PRO A 86 36.83 5.92 -22.73
N GLY A 87 35.73 6.58 -22.40
CA GLY A 87 34.45 6.48 -23.09
C GLY A 87 33.80 7.84 -23.37
N ARG A 88 32.67 7.82 -24.07
CA ARG A 88 31.89 9.02 -24.41
C ARG A 88 30.43 8.87 -23.99
N CYS A 89 29.86 9.95 -23.48
CA CYS A 89 28.43 10.05 -23.18
C CYS A 89 27.79 11.05 -24.15
N TYR A 90 26.76 10.61 -24.88
CA TYR A 90 25.95 11.42 -25.76
C TYR A 90 24.64 11.74 -25.03
N ARG A 91 24.49 12.97 -24.57
CA ARG A 91 23.27 13.48 -23.95
C ARG A 91 22.34 14.01 -25.03
N LEU A 92 21.10 13.53 -25.08
CA LEU A 92 20.10 13.93 -26.09
C LEU A 92 19.33 15.19 -25.68
N TYR A 93 19.95 16.05 -24.88
CA TYR A 93 19.41 17.30 -24.35
C TYR A 93 20.51 18.37 -24.38
N SER A 94 20.10 19.64 -24.50
CA SER A 94 21.05 20.75 -24.57
C SER A 94 21.75 21.00 -23.24
N SER A 95 22.91 21.67 -23.28
CA SER A 95 23.60 22.09 -22.06
C SER A 95 22.77 23.07 -21.23
N ILE A 96 21.94 23.88 -21.88
CA ILE A 96 21.04 24.86 -21.24
C ILE A 96 20.00 24.10 -20.39
N ILE A 97 19.28 23.13 -20.98
CA ILE A 97 18.30 22.30 -20.24
C ILE A 97 18.97 21.58 -19.06
N TYR A 98 20.19 21.05 -19.26
CA TYR A 98 20.92 20.40 -18.18
C TYR A 98 21.28 21.36 -17.03
N GLN A 99 21.56 22.63 -17.30
CA GLN A 99 21.97 23.60 -16.30
C GLN A 99 20.76 24.21 -15.58
N ASP A 100 19.74 24.58 -16.34
CA ASP A 100 18.63 25.41 -15.90
C ASP A 100 17.41 24.61 -15.44
N ASP A 101 17.08 23.50 -16.13
CA ASP A 101 15.84 22.74 -15.86
C ASP A 101 16.06 21.55 -14.92
N PHE A 102 17.21 20.87 -15.03
CA PHE A 102 17.45 19.63 -14.26
C PHE A 102 17.68 19.94 -12.78
N LEU A 103 16.95 19.23 -11.91
CA LEU A 103 17.21 19.23 -10.47
C LEU A 103 18.64 18.78 -10.17
N ASP A 104 19.29 19.39 -9.19
CA ASP A 104 20.65 19.01 -8.82
C ASP A 104 20.71 17.57 -8.29
N ALA A 105 19.80 17.22 -7.39
CA ALA A 105 19.67 15.89 -6.81
C ALA A 105 18.28 15.28 -7.07
N THR A 106 18.20 13.95 -6.99
CA THR A 106 16.93 13.23 -7.12
C THR A 106 16.14 13.39 -5.83
N VAL A 107 14.85 13.68 -5.97
CA VAL A 107 13.92 13.73 -4.83
C VAL A 107 13.99 12.40 -4.04
N PRO A 108 14.08 12.42 -2.70
CA PRO A 108 14.14 11.23 -1.87
C PRO A 108 12.94 10.27 -2.04
N GLU A 109 13.12 8.99 -1.66
CA GLU A 109 12.03 7.99 -1.72
C GLU A 109 10.92 8.30 -0.71
N ILE A 110 11.28 8.72 0.51
CA ILE A 110 10.34 9.08 1.59
C ILE A 110 9.34 10.18 1.19
N GLN A 111 9.70 11.04 0.24
CA GLN A 111 8.83 12.10 -0.28
C GLN A 111 7.96 11.66 -1.46
N ARG A 112 8.07 10.42 -1.92
CA ARG A 112 7.46 9.95 -3.19
C ARG A 112 6.73 8.61 -3.10
N SER A 113 6.86 7.89 -1.99
CA SER A 113 6.17 6.63 -1.72
C SER A 113 5.11 6.79 -0.64
N SER A 114 4.23 5.79 -0.50
CA SER A 114 3.39 5.68 0.70
C SER A 114 4.29 5.48 1.93
N LEU A 115 3.90 6.09 3.04
CA LEU A 115 4.62 6.02 4.31
C LEU A 115 4.00 5.05 5.30
N ALA A 116 2.89 4.38 4.96
CA ALA A 116 2.18 3.48 5.88
C ALA A 116 3.10 2.42 6.51
N GLY A 117 3.93 1.75 5.72
CA GLY A 117 4.90 0.76 6.23
C GLY A 117 6.00 1.38 7.09
N ALA A 118 6.54 2.54 6.70
CA ALA A 118 7.61 3.22 7.45
C ALA A 118 7.09 3.76 8.79
N VAL A 119 5.90 4.35 8.82
CA VAL A 119 5.25 4.84 10.05
C VAL A 119 4.88 3.69 10.97
N LEU A 120 4.39 2.57 10.44
CA LEU A 120 4.12 1.36 11.24
C LEU A 120 5.39 0.86 11.92
N TYR A 121 6.50 0.82 11.19
CA TYR A 121 7.80 0.43 11.74
C TYR A 121 8.28 1.42 12.81
N LEU A 122 8.18 2.72 12.58
CA LEU A 122 8.55 3.72 13.59
C LEU A 122 7.72 3.58 14.87
N LYS A 123 6.40 3.40 14.74
CA LYS A 123 5.51 3.17 15.88
C LYS A 123 5.80 1.84 16.60
N SER A 124 6.32 0.82 15.90
CA SER A 124 6.64 -0.47 16.53
C SER A 124 7.90 -0.46 17.37
N LEU A 125 8.75 0.57 17.23
CA LEU A 125 9.88 0.81 18.12
C LEU A 125 9.45 1.22 19.54
N ASP A 126 8.18 1.58 19.73
CA ASP A 126 7.56 1.90 21.03
C ASP A 126 8.35 2.95 21.83
N LEU A 127 8.82 3.99 21.12
CA LEU A 127 9.56 5.09 21.72
C LEU A 127 8.61 5.98 22.53
N PRO A 128 8.97 6.38 23.76
CA PRO A 128 8.16 7.30 24.54
C PRO A 128 8.08 8.65 23.81
N ASP A 129 6.91 9.28 23.87
CA ASP A 129 6.63 10.62 23.35
C ASP A 129 6.85 10.77 21.82
N LEU A 130 6.81 9.67 21.07
CA LEU A 130 6.95 9.67 19.62
C LEU A 130 5.76 10.34 18.93
N ASP A 131 5.97 11.59 18.54
CA ASP A 131 5.11 12.34 17.64
C ASP A 131 5.61 12.21 16.19
N ILE A 132 4.82 11.52 15.36
CA ILE A 132 5.18 11.27 13.96
C ILE A 132 5.21 12.55 13.12
N LEU A 133 4.34 13.52 13.42
CA LEU A 133 4.25 14.76 12.65
C LEU A 133 5.44 15.68 12.92
N ASN A 134 6.04 15.57 14.10
CA ASN A 134 7.18 16.38 14.54
C ASN A 134 8.51 15.60 14.59
N PHE A 135 8.54 14.40 14.02
CA PHE A 135 9.74 13.56 14.00
C PHE A 135 10.84 14.17 13.10
N ASP A 136 12.09 14.12 13.57
CA ASP A 136 13.25 14.71 12.89
C ASP A 136 13.76 13.79 11.76
N PHE A 137 13.07 13.82 10.63
CA PHE A 137 13.46 13.11 9.42
C PHE A 137 14.63 13.82 8.71
N LEU A 138 15.61 13.04 8.22
CA LEU A 138 16.72 13.57 7.42
C LEU A 138 16.24 14.40 6.22
N ASP A 139 15.31 13.82 5.46
CA ASP A 139 14.59 14.50 4.39
C ASP A 139 13.09 14.45 4.74
N PRO A 140 12.51 15.53 5.29
CA PRO A 140 11.15 15.48 5.81
C PRO A 140 10.12 15.23 4.69
N PRO A 141 9.21 14.24 4.86
CA PRO A 141 8.07 14.09 3.97
C PRO A 141 7.06 15.22 4.19
N SER A 142 6.07 15.33 3.28
CA SER A 142 4.97 16.26 3.49
C SER A 142 4.11 15.82 4.69
N VAL A 143 3.53 16.79 5.39
CA VAL A 143 2.59 16.53 6.48
C VAL A 143 1.40 15.70 5.97
N GLU A 144 0.89 15.98 4.77
CA GLU A 144 -0.20 15.21 4.16
C GLU A 144 0.16 13.72 3.98
N SER A 145 1.40 13.39 3.63
CA SER A 145 1.87 11.99 3.53
C SER A 145 1.91 11.28 4.87
N LEU A 146 2.30 11.97 5.95
CA LEU A 146 2.31 11.41 7.30
C LEU A 146 0.89 11.21 7.84
N GLU A 147 0.03 12.21 7.65
CA GLU A 147 -1.38 12.12 8.01
C GLU A 147 -2.08 10.97 7.29
N ASP A 148 -1.87 10.83 5.98
CA ASP A 148 -2.42 9.74 5.19
C ASP A 148 -1.95 8.37 5.69
N ALA A 149 -0.65 8.21 6.01
CA ALA A 149 -0.14 6.99 6.63
C ALA A 149 -0.83 6.66 7.96
N LEU A 150 -1.01 7.65 8.85
CA LEU A 150 -1.71 7.46 10.12
C LEU A 150 -3.18 7.05 9.91
N ARG A 151 -3.89 7.69 8.96
CA ARG A 151 -5.27 7.32 8.60
C ARG A 151 -5.36 5.87 8.13
N GLN A 152 -4.43 5.45 7.27
CA GLN A 152 -4.40 4.08 6.74
C GLN A 152 -4.17 3.06 7.85
N LEU A 153 -3.22 3.31 8.75
CA LEU A 153 -2.89 2.41 9.87
C LEU A 153 -4.03 2.29 10.88
N TYR A 154 -4.76 3.38 11.13
CA TYR A 154 -5.93 3.36 12.01
C TYR A 154 -7.07 2.52 11.42
N LEU A 155 -7.37 2.67 10.12
CA LEU A 155 -8.45 1.93 9.45
C LEU A 155 -8.23 0.41 9.38
N ILE A 156 -6.99 -0.06 9.53
CA ILE A 156 -6.63 -1.49 9.56
C ILE A 156 -6.29 -1.99 10.97
N ASP A 157 -6.64 -1.20 12.00
CA ASP A 157 -6.43 -1.51 13.44
C ASP A 157 -4.96 -1.69 13.85
N ALA A 158 -4.02 -1.13 13.09
CA ALA A 158 -2.60 -1.18 13.43
C ALA A 158 -2.24 -0.19 14.56
N ILE A 159 -2.96 0.92 14.64
CA ILE A 159 -2.89 1.91 15.72
C ILE A 159 -4.28 2.17 16.30
N ASP A 160 -4.35 2.57 17.56
CA ASP A 160 -5.59 2.95 18.23
C ASP A 160 -5.98 4.43 17.98
N GLU A 161 -7.09 4.87 18.60
CA GLU A 161 -7.61 6.25 18.50
C GLU A 161 -6.63 7.32 19.02
N ASN A 162 -5.67 6.93 19.87
CA ASN A 162 -4.63 7.81 20.42
C ASN A 162 -3.32 7.73 19.63
N GLY A 163 -3.27 6.94 18.56
CA GLY A 163 -2.08 6.74 17.76
C GLY A 163 -1.03 5.82 18.38
N ALA A 164 -1.40 5.03 19.40
CA ALA A 164 -0.52 4.01 19.97
C ALA A 164 -0.61 2.71 19.17
N ILE A 165 0.51 2.00 19.04
CA ILE A 165 0.55 0.74 18.27
C ILE A 165 -0.19 -0.38 19.02
N THR A 166 -1.09 -1.06 18.31
CA THR A 166 -1.85 -2.19 18.86
C THR A 166 -1.02 -3.48 18.83
N CYS A 167 -1.45 -4.53 19.54
CA CYS A 167 -0.82 -5.86 19.44
C CYS A 167 -0.84 -6.39 17.99
N LEU A 168 -1.94 -6.11 17.28
CA LEU A 168 -2.10 -6.42 15.87
C LEU A 168 -1.08 -5.64 15.02
N GLY A 169 -0.93 -4.33 15.24
CA GLY A 169 0.07 -3.50 14.56
C GLY A 169 1.50 -3.97 14.79
N ARG A 170 1.85 -4.36 16.02
CA ARG A 170 3.17 -4.95 16.33
C ARG A 170 3.42 -6.23 15.53
N THR A 171 2.42 -7.09 15.43
CA THR A 171 2.50 -8.34 14.66
C THR A 171 2.62 -8.04 13.16
N MET A 172 1.91 -7.04 12.65
CA MET A 172 2.00 -6.59 11.26
C MET A 172 3.40 -6.07 10.92
N ALA A 173 4.08 -5.38 11.84
CA ALA A 173 5.42 -4.85 11.66
C ALA A 173 6.52 -5.94 11.55
N GLU A 174 6.25 -7.16 12.03
CA GLU A 174 7.17 -8.30 11.88
C GLU A 174 7.14 -8.93 10.48
N LEU A 175 6.08 -8.66 9.71
CA LEU A 175 5.88 -9.21 8.37
C LEU A 175 6.56 -8.33 7.31
N PRO A 176 7.30 -8.91 6.34
CA PRO A 176 7.95 -8.16 5.26
C PRO A 176 6.95 -7.83 4.13
N LEU A 177 5.81 -7.27 4.48
CA LEU A 177 4.69 -6.96 3.59
C LEU A 177 4.14 -5.56 3.87
N GLU A 178 3.40 -5.02 2.90
CA GLU A 178 2.62 -3.80 3.12
C GLU A 178 1.59 -4.02 4.24
N PRO A 179 1.28 -3.01 5.07
CA PRO A 179 0.38 -3.15 6.21
C PRO A 179 -0.97 -3.80 5.85
N SER A 180 -1.58 -3.44 4.73
CA SER A 180 -2.87 -4.02 4.30
C SER A 180 -2.79 -5.53 4.05
N LEU A 181 -1.69 -6.01 3.47
CA LEU A 181 -1.44 -7.45 3.27
C LEU A 181 -1.12 -8.15 4.59
N SER A 182 -0.31 -7.54 5.45
CA SER A 182 -0.01 -8.07 6.78
C SER A 182 -1.29 -8.27 7.59
N ARG A 183 -2.19 -7.27 7.60
CA ARG A 183 -3.50 -7.35 8.26
C ARG A 183 -4.37 -8.45 7.69
N THR A 184 -4.38 -8.61 6.35
CA THR A 184 -5.10 -9.69 5.66
C THR A 184 -4.64 -11.06 6.13
N LEU A 185 -3.33 -11.30 6.23
CA LEU A 185 -2.79 -12.59 6.68
C LEU A 185 -3.17 -12.92 8.12
N ILE A 186 -3.13 -11.92 9.01
CA ILE A 186 -3.52 -12.09 10.41
C ILE A 186 -5.02 -12.40 10.53
N GLU A 187 -5.89 -11.65 9.82
CA GLU A 187 -7.33 -11.95 9.81
C GLU A 187 -7.61 -13.35 9.22
N ALA A 188 -6.91 -13.71 8.16
CA ALA A 188 -7.08 -15.01 7.51
C ALA A 188 -6.66 -16.17 8.42
N ASN A 189 -5.69 -15.96 9.30
CA ASN A 189 -5.32 -16.93 10.34
C ASN A 189 -6.49 -17.17 11.30
N ASP A 190 -7.10 -16.10 11.82
CA ASP A 190 -8.21 -16.19 12.77
C ASP A 190 -9.48 -16.79 12.14
N LEU A 191 -9.70 -16.53 10.84
CA LEU A 191 -10.81 -17.09 10.07
C LEU A 191 -10.53 -18.49 9.51
N GLY A 192 -9.32 -19.05 9.72
CA GLY A 192 -8.95 -20.39 9.26
C GLY A 192 -8.73 -20.54 7.75
N CYS A 193 -8.43 -19.46 7.03
CA CYS A 193 -8.17 -19.44 5.58
C CYS A 193 -6.74 -18.93 5.22
N LEU A 194 -5.79 -19.12 6.14
CA LEU A 194 -4.42 -18.62 6.00
C LEU A 194 -3.70 -19.16 4.77
N SER A 195 -3.90 -20.44 4.41
CA SER A 195 -3.24 -21.06 3.24
C SER A 195 -3.55 -20.31 1.94
N GLN A 196 -4.83 -19.97 1.73
CA GLN A 196 -5.28 -19.23 0.56
C GLN A 196 -4.77 -17.78 0.59
N ALA A 197 -4.81 -17.13 1.76
CA ALA A 197 -4.31 -15.77 1.92
C ALA A 197 -2.79 -15.67 1.66
N LEU A 198 -1.99 -16.64 2.12
CA LEU A 198 -0.56 -16.74 1.85
C LEU A 198 -0.27 -16.84 0.35
N THR A 199 -1.07 -17.63 -0.37
CA THR A 199 -0.97 -17.75 -1.83
C THR A 199 -1.28 -16.42 -2.51
N VAL A 200 -2.37 -15.74 -2.12
CA VAL A 200 -2.75 -14.44 -2.68
C VAL A 200 -1.67 -13.39 -2.41
N ALA A 201 -1.16 -13.29 -1.18
CA ALA A 201 -0.10 -12.35 -0.82
C ALA A 201 1.20 -12.60 -1.63
N ALA A 202 1.56 -13.87 -1.82
CA ALA A 202 2.72 -14.23 -2.63
C ALA A 202 2.53 -13.90 -4.12
N MET A 203 1.35 -14.15 -4.68
CA MET A 203 1.02 -13.82 -6.08
C MET A 203 1.03 -12.31 -6.33
N LEU A 204 0.44 -11.51 -5.43
CA LEU A 204 0.45 -10.04 -5.52
C LEU A 204 1.87 -9.47 -5.45
N SER A 205 2.72 -10.03 -4.59
CA SER A 205 4.13 -9.62 -4.46
C SER A 205 4.95 -9.82 -5.74
N ALA A 206 4.50 -10.70 -6.65
CA ALA A 206 5.18 -11.03 -7.90
C ALA A 206 4.40 -10.61 -9.15
N GLU A 207 3.25 -9.95 -9.03
CA GLU A 207 2.25 -9.82 -10.10
C GLU A 207 2.83 -9.25 -11.41
N THR A 208 3.69 -8.22 -11.29
CA THR A 208 4.35 -7.59 -12.44
C THR A 208 5.29 -8.51 -13.22
N THR A 209 5.64 -9.67 -12.67
CA THR A 209 6.51 -10.70 -13.26
C THR A 209 5.75 -11.94 -13.73
N LEU A 210 4.42 -12.01 -13.55
CA LEU A 210 3.64 -13.21 -13.88
C LEU A 210 3.23 -13.26 -15.36
N LEU A 211 2.90 -12.10 -15.93
CA LEU A 211 2.41 -11.99 -17.30
C LEU A 211 3.52 -11.52 -18.25
N HIS A 212 3.60 -12.16 -19.42
CA HIS A 212 4.47 -11.68 -20.50
C HIS A 212 4.04 -10.25 -20.87
N GLY A 213 4.96 -9.29 -20.69
CA GLY A 213 4.74 -7.88 -21.02
C GLY A 213 4.06 -7.76 -22.37
N SER A 214 2.85 -7.19 -22.35
CA SER A 214 1.96 -7.06 -23.50
C SER A 214 2.57 -6.15 -24.56
N ARG A 215 3.42 -6.72 -25.42
CA ARG A 215 3.80 -6.09 -26.69
C ARG A 215 2.79 -6.41 -27.80
N ASN A 216 1.95 -7.42 -27.60
CA ASN A 216 1.06 -7.97 -28.64
C ASN A 216 -0.43 -7.98 -28.27
N ALA A 217 -0.92 -7.28 -27.24
CA ALA A 217 -2.38 -7.28 -26.95
C ALA A 217 -3.23 -6.71 -28.10
N ILE A 218 -2.68 -5.80 -28.91
CA ILE A 218 -3.40 -5.19 -30.04
C ILE A 218 -3.60 -6.22 -31.17
N GLU A 219 -2.64 -7.11 -31.42
CA GLU A 219 -2.80 -8.19 -32.41
C GLU A 219 -3.54 -9.42 -31.82
N LYS A 220 -3.33 -9.75 -30.55
CA LYS A 220 -3.99 -10.90 -29.90
C LYS A 220 -5.50 -10.73 -29.70
N LYS A 221 -6.03 -9.50 -29.62
CA LYS A 221 -7.49 -9.29 -29.60
C LYS A 221 -8.21 -9.80 -30.85
N ARG A 222 -7.51 -9.96 -31.98
CA ARG A 222 -8.08 -10.51 -33.23
C ARG A 222 -8.02 -12.04 -33.33
N LYS A 223 -7.30 -12.71 -32.43
CA LYS A 223 -7.23 -14.18 -32.33
C LYS A 223 -7.46 -14.58 -30.88
N GLN A 224 -8.71 -14.47 -30.42
CA GLN A 224 -9.11 -15.03 -29.13
C GLN A 224 -9.05 -16.56 -29.20
N THR A 225 -7.89 -17.13 -28.90
CA THR A 225 -7.90 -18.42 -28.21
C THR A 225 -8.34 -18.08 -26.78
N PRO A 226 -9.46 -18.62 -26.28
CA PRO A 226 -9.84 -18.40 -24.88
C PRO A 226 -8.67 -18.82 -24.02
N SER A 227 -8.20 -17.93 -23.16
CA SER A 227 -7.21 -18.31 -22.16
C SER A 227 -7.88 -19.34 -21.26
N ASN A 228 -7.28 -20.52 -21.11
CA ASN A 228 -7.74 -21.55 -20.18
C ASN A 228 -7.50 -21.17 -18.71
N LEU A 229 -7.02 -19.94 -18.46
CA LEU A 229 -6.84 -19.43 -17.11
C LEU A 229 -8.21 -19.28 -16.42
N PRO A 230 -8.25 -19.56 -15.11
CA PRO A 230 -9.47 -19.42 -14.32
C PRO A 230 -9.92 -17.95 -14.26
N ASP A 231 -11.21 -17.71 -14.06
CA ASP A 231 -11.81 -16.37 -14.04
C ASP A 231 -12.09 -15.83 -12.63
N GLY A 232 -11.56 -16.48 -11.59
CA GLY A 232 -11.77 -16.07 -10.20
C GLY A 232 -13.15 -16.41 -9.64
N CYS A 233 -13.93 -17.28 -10.32
CA CYS A 233 -15.29 -17.64 -9.94
C CYS A 233 -16.24 -16.44 -9.78
N GLY A 234 -16.00 -15.35 -10.52
CA GLY A 234 -16.77 -14.12 -10.41
C GLY A 234 -16.48 -13.27 -9.16
N TRP A 235 -15.61 -13.73 -8.25
CA TRP A 235 -15.26 -12.96 -7.04
C TRP A 235 -14.23 -11.88 -7.28
N GLY A 236 -13.35 -12.06 -8.29
CA GLY A 236 -12.41 -11.06 -8.74
C GLY A 236 -10.97 -11.56 -8.89
N ASP A 237 -10.05 -10.61 -9.07
CA ASP A 237 -8.68 -10.86 -9.51
C ASP A 237 -7.85 -11.62 -8.47
N HIS A 238 -8.08 -11.35 -7.18
CA HIS A 238 -7.41 -12.05 -6.08
C HIS A 238 -7.67 -13.57 -6.14
N PHE A 239 -8.89 -13.96 -6.50
CA PHE A 239 -9.28 -15.37 -6.64
C PHE A 239 -8.75 -15.99 -7.91
N GLN A 240 -8.67 -15.23 -9.01
CA GLN A 240 -7.97 -15.70 -10.20
C GLN A 240 -6.51 -16.01 -9.87
N LEU A 241 -5.80 -15.12 -9.17
CA LEU A 241 -4.41 -15.35 -8.76
C LEU A 241 -4.27 -16.59 -7.87
N LEU A 242 -5.19 -16.79 -6.92
CA LEU A 242 -5.24 -17.99 -6.09
C LEU A 242 -5.39 -19.26 -6.94
N GLN A 243 -6.38 -19.30 -7.82
CA GLN A 243 -6.68 -20.46 -8.65
C GLN A 243 -5.56 -20.79 -9.63
N ILE A 244 -4.90 -19.77 -10.20
CA ILE A 244 -3.72 -19.96 -11.05
C ILE A 244 -2.63 -20.72 -10.28
N TYR A 245 -2.36 -20.33 -9.04
CA TYR A 245 -1.36 -21.00 -8.22
C TYR A 245 -1.80 -22.42 -7.84
N GLU A 246 -3.06 -22.62 -7.44
CA GLU A 246 -3.59 -23.94 -7.07
C GLU A 246 -3.56 -24.92 -8.24
N LEU A 247 -3.92 -24.49 -9.45
CA LEU A 247 -3.81 -25.31 -10.65
C LEU A 247 -2.34 -25.64 -10.97
N TRP A 248 -1.42 -24.68 -10.78
CA TRP A 248 0.00 -24.94 -10.98
C TRP A 248 0.57 -25.93 -9.96
N ASP A 249 0.14 -25.86 -8.69
CA ASP A 249 0.48 -26.79 -7.62
C ASP A 249 -0.05 -28.20 -7.92
N GLN A 250 -1.29 -28.32 -8.41
CA GLN A 250 -1.89 -29.59 -8.84
C GLN A 250 -1.18 -30.22 -10.05
N ASN A 251 -0.51 -29.42 -10.88
CA ASN A 251 0.30 -29.86 -12.01
C ASN A 251 1.79 -30.00 -11.62
N ASP A 252 2.07 -30.30 -10.35
CA ASP A 252 3.42 -30.56 -9.81
C ASP A 252 4.44 -29.44 -10.12
N TYR A 253 3.98 -28.19 -10.17
CA TYR A 253 4.80 -27.03 -10.52
C TYR A 253 5.42 -27.10 -11.93
N SER A 254 4.72 -27.75 -12.88
CA SER A 254 5.21 -27.94 -14.25
C SER A 254 5.58 -26.62 -14.95
N THR A 255 6.74 -26.62 -15.58
CA THR A 255 7.20 -25.52 -16.44
C THR A 255 6.45 -25.47 -17.76
N GLU A 256 6.02 -26.63 -18.25
CA GLU A 256 5.25 -26.75 -19.50
C GLU A 256 3.87 -26.12 -19.33
N TRP A 257 3.19 -26.41 -18.22
CA TRP A 257 1.91 -25.80 -17.87
C TRP A 257 1.98 -24.26 -17.83
N CYS A 258 3.06 -23.71 -17.27
CA CYS A 258 3.28 -22.26 -17.28
C CYS A 258 3.39 -21.71 -18.72
N ASN A 259 4.15 -22.38 -19.59
CA ASN A 259 4.35 -21.95 -20.97
C ASN A 259 3.05 -22.01 -21.78
N GLU A 260 2.27 -23.09 -21.63
CA GLU A 260 0.95 -23.27 -22.27
C GLU A 260 -0.03 -22.17 -21.86
N ASN A 261 -0.01 -21.78 -20.59
CA ASN A 261 -0.86 -20.73 -20.02
C ASN A 261 -0.26 -19.31 -20.16
N ASN A 262 0.82 -19.14 -20.91
CA ASN A 262 1.51 -17.85 -21.11
C ASN A 262 1.96 -17.17 -19.81
N LEU A 263 2.29 -17.95 -18.78
CA LEU A 263 2.83 -17.48 -17.50
C LEU A 263 4.35 -17.54 -17.51
N GLN A 264 4.99 -16.57 -16.85
CA GLN A 264 6.44 -16.56 -16.73
C GLN A 264 6.89 -17.52 -15.62
N VAL A 265 7.55 -18.62 -15.99
CA VAL A 265 8.04 -19.67 -15.07
C VAL A 265 8.84 -19.09 -13.88
N ARG A 266 9.71 -18.10 -14.12
CA ARG A 266 10.49 -17.48 -13.04
C ARG A 266 9.64 -16.70 -12.04
N GLY A 267 8.61 -16.01 -12.52
CA GLY A 267 7.65 -15.32 -11.65
C GLY A 267 6.94 -16.32 -10.75
N MET A 268 6.43 -17.42 -11.31
CA MET A 268 5.76 -18.49 -10.55
C MET A 268 6.71 -19.16 -9.53
N MET A 269 7.96 -19.45 -9.91
CA MET A 269 8.95 -19.99 -8.97
C MET A 269 9.29 -19.01 -7.86
N PHE A 270 9.36 -17.70 -8.16
CA PHE A 270 9.53 -16.67 -7.15
C PHE A 270 8.33 -16.63 -6.18
N VAL A 271 7.09 -16.70 -6.70
CA VAL A 271 5.88 -16.82 -5.86
C VAL A 271 5.98 -18.00 -4.91
N LYS A 272 6.36 -19.18 -5.40
CA LYS A 272 6.53 -20.38 -4.56
C LYS A 272 7.51 -20.14 -3.40
N ASN A 273 8.62 -19.46 -3.67
CA ASN A 273 9.61 -19.11 -2.66
C ASN A 273 9.07 -18.10 -1.65
N VAL A 274 8.40 -17.04 -2.11
CA VAL A 274 7.76 -16.04 -1.25
C VAL A 274 6.70 -16.69 -0.36
N ARG A 275 5.83 -17.52 -0.92
CA ARG A 275 4.81 -18.27 -0.17
C ARG A 275 5.43 -19.13 0.92
N LYS A 276 6.53 -19.84 0.61
CA LYS A 276 7.27 -20.66 1.58
C LYS A 276 7.86 -19.80 2.71
N GLN A 277 8.46 -18.66 2.39
CA GLN A 277 9.00 -17.73 3.39
C GLN A 277 7.90 -17.18 4.29
N LEU A 278 6.80 -16.70 3.71
CA LEU A 278 5.65 -16.19 4.48
C LEU A 278 5.04 -17.26 5.38
N THR A 279 4.95 -18.52 4.91
CA THR A 279 4.49 -19.65 5.72
C THR A 279 5.40 -19.85 6.94
N GLN A 280 6.72 -19.82 6.76
CA GLN A 280 7.69 -19.97 7.85
C GLN A 280 7.59 -18.82 8.87
N ILE A 281 7.42 -17.58 8.40
CA ILE A 281 7.26 -16.41 9.28
C ILE A 281 5.95 -16.53 10.07
N MET A 282 4.83 -16.84 9.40
CA MET A 282 3.54 -17.00 10.06
C MET A 282 3.55 -18.13 11.10
N GLN A 283 4.16 -19.28 10.80
CA GLN A 283 4.32 -20.37 11.79
C GLN A 283 5.08 -19.93 13.04
N LYS A 284 6.11 -19.09 12.87
CA LYS A 284 6.90 -18.56 13.98
C LYS A 284 6.07 -17.60 14.85
N ILE A 285 5.26 -16.76 14.21
CA ILE A 285 4.39 -15.78 14.88
C ILE A 285 3.25 -16.48 15.62
N THR A 286 2.51 -17.37 14.95
CA THR A 286 1.31 -18.02 15.52
C THR A 286 1.64 -19.15 16.49
N LYS A 287 2.88 -19.66 16.47
CA LYS A 287 3.30 -20.88 17.21
C LYS A 287 2.45 -22.11 16.87
N GLU A 288 1.72 -22.09 15.75
CA GLU A 288 0.88 -23.17 15.28
C GLU A 288 1.52 -23.90 14.09
N SER A 289 1.41 -25.22 14.08
CA SER A 289 1.88 -26.03 12.96
C SER A 289 0.87 -26.00 11.81
N LEU A 290 1.21 -25.33 10.71
CA LEU A 290 0.39 -25.31 9.48
C LEU A 290 0.43 -26.62 8.67
N VAL A 291 1.02 -27.69 9.21
CA VAL A 291 1.36 -28.93 8.48
C VAL A 291 0.13 -29.79 8.11
N GLY A 292 -1.10 -29.38 8.46
CA GLY A 292 -2.32 -30.17 8.23
C GLY A 292 -3.41 -29.56 7.34
N GLN A 293 -3.23 -28.37 6.77
CA GLN A 293 -4.32 -27.67 6.06
C GLN A 293 -4.40 -27.96 4.55
N THR A 294 -3.47 -28.75 3.97
CA THR A 294 -3.41 -29.01 2.52
C THR A 294 -4.31 -30.16 2.03
N SER A 295 -5.09 -30.80 2.91
CA SER A 295 -5.91 -31.96 2.54
C SER A 295 -7.32 -31.84 3.09
N ARG A 296 -8.14 -30.94 2.53
CA ARG A 296 -9.56 -30.84 2.91
C ARG A 296 -10.51 -30.72 1.71
N ARG A 297 -11.71 -31.30 1.89
CA ARG A 297 -12.71 -31.64 0.86
C ARG A 297 -13.35 -30.41 0.22
N HIS A 298 -13.85 -30.57 -1.01
CA HIS A 298 -14.49 -29.57 -1.89
C HIS A 298 -15.63 -28.70 -1.26
N LYS A 299 -16.26 -29.13 -0.15
CA LYS A 299 -17.27 -28.31 0.58
C LYS A 299 -16.66 -27.19 1.43
N GLU A 300 -15.37 -27.28 1.76
CA GLU A 300 -14.67 -26.27 2.56
C GLU A 300 -14.23 -25.07 1.71
N THR A 301 -14.03 -25.27 0.40
CA THR A 301 -13.55 -24.25 -0.53
C THR A 301 -14.45 -23.00 -0.59
N GLN A 302 -15.79 -23.16 -0.54
CA GLN A 302 -16.71 -22.01 -0.56
C GLN A 302 -16.68 -21.20 0.75
N ARG A 303 -16.54 -21.88 1.88
CA ARG A 303 -16.41 -21.22 3.19
C ARG A 303 -15.07 -20.49 3.28
N ASP A 304 -14.00 -21.11 2.80
CA ASP A 304 -12.66 -20.53 2.77
C ASP A 304 -12.62 -19.29 1.87
N TYR A 305 -13.33 -19.31 0.74
CA TYR A 305 -13.42 -18.15 -0.16
C TYR A 305 -14.16 -16.99 0.48
N LYS A 306 -15.28 -17.26 1.17
CA LYS A 306 -16.00 -16.23 1.93
C LYS A 306 -15.11 -15.64 3.04
N ASN A 307 -14.40 -16.49 3.77
CA ASN A 307 -13.49 -16.08 4.82
C ASN A 307 -12.31 -15.25 4.27
N LEU A 308 -11.75 -15.63 3.13
CA LEU A 308 -10.69 -14.87 2.47
C LEU A 308 -11.17 -13.50 1.99
N ARG A 309 -12.38 -13.41 1.42
CA ARG A 309 -12.98 -12.10 1.06
C ARG A 309 -13.17 -11.20 2.27
N LYS A 310 -13.62 -11.78 3.39
CA LYS A 310 -13.73 -11.06 4.67
C LYS A 310 -12.36 -10.60 5.18
N ALA A 311 -11.33 -11.46 5.09
CA ALA A 311 -9.96 -11.11 5.46
C ALA A 311 -9.38 -9.99 4.59
N LEU A 312 -9.61 -10.04 3.27
CA LEU A 312 -9.24 -8.97 2.33
C LEU A 312 -9.96 -7.67 2.69
N CYS A 313 -11.25 -7.72 3.04
CA CYS A 313 -12.00 -6.54 3.48
C CYS A 313 -11.42 -5.90 4.75
N ALA A 314 -10.97 -6.72 5.71
CA ALA A 314 -10.35 -6.22 6.94
C ALA A 314 -8.95 -5.62 6.66
N GLY A 315 -8.16 -6.26 5.81
CA GLY A 315 -6.82 -5.79 5.46
C GLY A 315 -6.79 -4.56 4.56
N TYR A 316 -7.72 -4.46 3.63
CA TYR A 316 -7.82 -3.36 2.67
C TYR A 316 -8.95 -2.39 3.04
N ALA A 317 -9.17 -2.16 4.34
CA ALA A 317 -10.24 -1.30 4.85
C ALA A 317 -10.13 0.15 4.33
N ASN A 318 -8.91 0.63 4.06
CA ASN A 318 -8.63 1.93 3.43
C ASN A 318 -8.82 1.94 1.90
N GLN A 319 -9.11 0.80 1.27
CA GLN A 319 -9.11 0.59 -0.18
C GLN A 319 -10.40 -0.10 -0.62
N LEU A 320 -11.52 0.50 -0.18
CA LEU A 320 -12.88 0.07 -0.51
C LEU A 320 -13.51 1.01 -1.54
N ALA A 321 -14.45 0.51 -2.33
CA ALA A 321 -15.22 1.32 -3.26
C ALA A 321 -16.68 0.84 -3.38
N GLU A 322 -17.59 1.79 -3.54
CA GLU A 322 -19.02 1.58 -3.73
C GLU A 322 -19.42 1.84 -5.18
N ARG A 323 -20.21 0.96 -5.77
CA ARG A 323 -20.70 1.12 -7.14
C ARG A 323 -21.67 2.29 -7.24
N MET A 324 -21.53 3.10 -8.28
CA MET A 324 -22.49 4.17 -8.56
C MET A 324 -23.74 3.63 -9.27
N ILE A 325 -24.91 4.13 -8.88
CA ILE A 325 -26.21 3.65 -9.41
C ILE A 325 -26.38 3.95 -10.90
N HIS A 326 -25.92 5.11 -11.37
CA HIS A 326 -26.14 5.61 -12.74
C HIS A 326 -24.85 5.73 -13.55
N HIS A 327 -23.76 5.12 -13.10
CA HIS A 327 -22.47 5.20 -13.78
C HIS A 327 -21.74 3.87 -13.67
N ASN A 328 -21.10 3.43 -14.76
CA ASN A 328 -20.32 2.17 -14.82
C ASN A 328 -18.97 2.30 -14.09
N GLY A 329 -18.95 2.95 -12.93
CA GLY A 329 -17.79 3.21 -12.12
C GLY A 329 -18.13 3.10 -10.64
N TYR A 330 -17.11 3.28 -9.83
CA TYR A 330 -17.17 3.20 -8.39
C TYR A 330 -16.76 4.53 -7.78
N ARG A 331 -17.27 4.80 -6.59
CA ARG A 331 -16.83 5.87 -5.71
C ARG A 331 -15.97 5.24 -4.62
N THR A 332 -14.74 5.70 -4.45
CA THR A 332 -13.89 5.21 -3.37
C THR A 332 -14.46 5.57 -2.01
N ILE A 333 -14.41 4.62 -1.08
CA ILE A 333 -14.74 4.78 0.33
C ILE A 333 -13.43 5.09 1.04
N GLY A 334 -13.25 6.34 1.43
CA GLY A 334 -12.02 6.86 2.00
C GLY A 334 -12.16 8.34 2.32
N PHE A 335 -11.07 8.95 2.78
CA PHE A 335 -11.09 10.35 3.22
C PHE A 335 -11.47 11.33 2.10
N LYS A 336 -10.97 11.11 0.87
CA LYS A 336 -11.38 11.85 -0.33
C LYS A 336 -12.04 10.89 -1.32
N PRO A 337 -13.38 10.83 -1.36
CA PRO A 337 -14.10 10.01 -2.32
C PRO A 337 -13.85 10.50 -3.74
N GLN A 338 -13.50 9.59 -4.64
CA GLN A 338 -13.28 9.91 -6.05
C GLN A 338 -13.92 8.87 -6.98
N LEU A 339 -14.24 9.30 -8.19
CA LEU A 339 -14.78 8.42 -9.22
C LEU A 339 -13.65 7.61 -9.84
N VAL A 340 -13.79 6.29 -9.83
CA VAL A 340 -12.80 5.32 -10.33
C VAL A 340 -13.49 4.23 -11.16
N GLN A 341 -12.74 3.57 -12.03
CA GLN A 341 -13.24 2.45 -12.82
C GLN A 341 -12.44 1.18 -12.53
N VAL A 342 -13.05 0.00 -12.72
CA VAL A 342 -12.29 -1.26 -12.69
C VAL A 342 -11.34 -1.27 -13.90
N HIS A 343 -10.07 -1.61 -13.67
CA HIS A 343 -9.09 -1.65 -14.75
C HIS A 343 -9.47 -2.69 -15.82
N PRO A 344 -9.32 -2.42 -17.12
CA PRO A 344 -9.71 -3.36 -18.18
C PRO A 344 -9.00 -4.72 -18.19
N SER A 345 -7.95 -4.90 -17.39
CA SER A 345 -7.28 -6.19 -17.22
C SER A 345 -7.91 -7.08 -16.15
N SER A 346 -8.86 -6.56 -15.37
CA SER A 346 -9.55 -7.32 -14.33
C SER A 346 -10.45 -8.39 -14.95
N VAL A 347 -10.60 -9.51 -14.25
CA VAL A 347 -11.56 -10.57 -14.61
C VAL A 347 -12.95 -10.37 -14.01
N MET A 348 -13.16 -9.27 -13.28
CA MET A 348 -14.47 -8.96 -12.72
C MET A 348 -15.53 -8.84 -13.83
N LYS A 349 -16.55 -9.69 -13.75
CA LYS A 349 -17.71 -9.69 -14.65
C LYS A 349 -18.93 -9.16 -13.91
N GLY A 350 -19.85 -8.56 -14.65
CA GLY A 350 -21.19 -8.30 -14.15
C GLY A 350 -21.95 -9.61 -13.93
N ASP A 351 -22.98 -9.57 -13.12
CA ASP A 351 -23.99 -10.63 -13.02
C ASP A 351 -24.79 -10.78 -14.34
N ASP A 352 -25.85 -11.58 -14.32
CA ASP A 352 -26.71 -11.84 -15.49
C ASP A 352 -27.36 -10.56 -16.05
N ASP A 353 -27.53 -9.53 -15.20
CA ASP A 353 -28.04 -8.20 -15.57
C ASP A 353 -26.91 -7.25 -16.03
N GLY A 354 -25.67 -7.75 -16.14
CA GLY A 354 -24.49 -6.97 -16.49
C GLY A 354 -23.97 -6.08 -15.36
N MET A 355 -24.45 -6.29 -14.15
CA MET A 355 -24.28 -5.42 -13.00
C MET A 355 -23.10 -5.87 -12.13
N LEU A 356 -22.12 -4.98 -11.92
CA LEU A 356 -20.93 -5.29 -11.09
C LEU A 356 -21.27 -5.31 -9.58
N PRO A 357 -20.46 -5.91 -8.70
CA PRO A 357 -20.73 -5.93 -7.26
C PRO A 357 -20.94 -4.53 -6.65
N ASN A 358 -21.82 -4.41 -5.66
CA ASN A 358 -22.08 -3.11 -5.00
C ASN A 358 -20.86 -2.57 -4.25
N TYR A 359 -20.09 -3.46 -3.63
CA TYR A 359 -18.90 -3.11 -2.86
C TYR A 359 -17.71 -3.95 -3.32
N VAL A 360 -16.56 -3.30 -3.43
CA VAL A 360 -15.32 -3.95 -3.83
C VAL A 360 -14.14 -3.48 -2.98
N VAL A 361 -13.19 -4.37 -2.78
CA VAL A 361 -11.81 -4.06 -2.35
C VAL A 361 -10.93 -3.96 -3.59
N TYR A 362 -9.96 -3.06 -3.59
CA TYR A 362 -8.91 -2.98 -4.59
C TYR A 362 -7.51 -3.01 -3.96
N HIS A 363 -6.52 -3.59 -4.65
CA HIS A 363 -5.14 -3.63 -4.15
C HIS A 363 -4.41 -2.30 -4.37
N GLU A 364 -4.57 -1.71 -5.55
CA GLU A 364 -3.90 -0.46 -5.94
C GLU A 364 -4.87 0.41 -6.74
N LEU A 365 -4.77 1.73 -6.52
CA LEU A 365 -5.41 2.72 -7.37
C LEU A 365 -4.35 3.37 -8.26
N ILE A 366 -4.51 3.23 -9.58
CA ILE A 366 -3.56 3.73 -10.57
C ILE A 366 -4.12 4.92 -11.32
N SER A 367 -3.34 5.99 -11.40
CA SER A 367 -3.65 7.15 -12.23
C SER A 367 -3.00 7.02 -13.59
N THR A 368 -3.81 7.04 -14.65
CA THR A 368 -3.36 7.06 -16.05
C THR A 368 -4.04 8.21 -16.80
N THR A 369 -4.80 7.94 -17.87
CA THR A 369 -5.74 8.91 -18.44
C THR A 369 -7.00 9.05 -17.61
N ARG A 370 -7.38 7.96 -16.91
CA ARG A 370 -8.46 7.90 -15.92
C ARG A 370 -7.95 7.11 -14.70
N PRO A 371 -8.52 7.35 -13.52
CA PRO A 371 -8.20 6.57 -12.34
C PRO A 371 -8.83 5.17 -12.43
N TYR A 372 -8.00 4.15 -12.25
CA TYR A 372 -8.41 2.74 -12.31
C TYR A 372 -8.05 1.99 -11.05
N MET A 373 -8.95 1.12 -10.59
CA MET A 373 -8.71 0.13 -9.55
C MET A 373 -8.09 -1.12 -10.17
N ARG A 374 -7.01 -1.62 -9.58
CA ARG A 374 -6.33 -2.85 -9.98
C ARG A 374 -6.41 -3.91 -8.89
N ASN A 375 -6.52 -5.17 -9.30
CA ASN A 375 -6.75 -6.35 -8.48
C ASN A 375 -7.97 -6.13 -7.59
N VAL A 376 -9.14 -6.31 -8.17
CA VAL A 376 -10.41 -6.01 -7.50
C VAL A 376 -11.04 -7.29 -6.97
N CYS A 377 -11.68 -7.23 -5.81
CA CYS A 377 -12.44 -8.34 -5.21
C CYS A 377 -13.80 -7.84 -4.72
N ALA A 378 -14.88 -8.57 -5.02
CA ALA A 378 -16.20 -8.29 -4.47
C ALA A 378 -16.21 -8.46 -2.95
N VAL A 379 -16.93 -7.61 -2.21
CA VAL A 379 -17.13 -7.74 -0.75
C VAL A 379 -18.60 -7.50 -0.38
N GLU A 380 -18.99 -7.88 0.84
CA GLU A 380 -20.38 -7.77 1.32
C GLU A 380 -20.53 -6.57 2.27
N MET A 381 -21.68 -5.89 2.21
CA MET A 381 -21.98 -4.72 3.03
C MET A 381 -21.76 -4.91 4.55
N PRO A 382 -22.12 -6.05 5.18
CA PRO A 382 -21.89 -6.26 6.60
C PRO A 382 -20.43 -6.17 7.05
N TRP A 383 -19.47 -6.37 6.13
CA TRP A 383 -18.04 -6.25 6.43
C TRP A 383 -17.51 -4.83 6.21
N VAL A 384 -18.21 -4.04 5.39
CA VAL A 384 -17.88 -2.65 5.07
C VAL A 384 -18.41 -1.69 6.15
N VAL A 385 -19.58 -1.98 6.74
CA VAL A 385 -20.21 -1.13 7.77
C VAL A 385 -19.26 -0.78 8.94
N PRO A 386 -18.53 -1.73 9.56
CA PRO A 386 -17.60 -1.41 10.65
C PRO A 386 -16.43 -0.51 10.21
N VAL A 387 -16.09 -0.51 8.92
CA VAL A 387 -15.06 0.37 8.37
C VAL A 387 -15.60 1.80 8.21
N LEU A 388 -16.85 1.93 7.73
CA LEU A 388 -17.52 3.22 7.63
C LEU A 388 -17.67 3.90 8.99
N GLU A 389 -18.09 3.16 10.02
CA GLU A 389 -18.20 3.67 11.39
C GLU A 389 -16.86 4.17 11.96
N ARG A 390 -15.75 3.50 11.64
CA ARG A 390 -14.40 3.95 12.05
C ARG A 390 -13.96 5.20 11.29
N LEU A 391 -14.34 5.31 10.02
CA LEU A 391 -14.03 6.47 9.19
C LEU A 391 -14.73 7.74 9.71
N GLU A 392 -15.94 7.60 10.26
CA GLU A 392 -16.66 8.72 10.93
C GLU A 392 -15.99 9.18 12.22
N LYS A 393 -15.36 8.28 12.98
CA LYS A 393 -14.68 8.57 14.26
C LYS A 393 -13.25 9.10 14.11
N LEU A 394 -12.72 9.13 12.88
CA LEU A 394 -11.32 9.41 12.62
C LEU A 394 -10.94 10.86 12.97
N ASN A 395 -9.95 11.03 13.85
CA ASN A 395 -9.32 12.32 14.14
C ASN A 395 -7.80 12.23 14.02
N VAL A 396 -7.26 12.79 12.93
CA VAL A 396 -5.83 12.68 12.57
C VAL A 396 -4.92 13.32 13.60
N LYS A 397 -5.34 14.44 14.22
CA LYS A 397 -4.50 15.12 15.20
C LYS A 397 -4.28 14.25 16.43
N LYS A 398 -5.28 13.46 16.84
CA LYS A 398 -5.14 12.47 17.91
C LYS A 398 -4.20 11.32 17.54
N LEU A 399 -4.23 10.88 16.29
CA LEU A 399 -3.39 9.78 15.80
C LEU A 399 -1.89 10.10 15.77
N SER A 400 -1.51 11.38 15.76
CA SER A 400 -0.09 11.80 15.73
C SER A 400 0.69 11.31 16.96
N GLY A 401 0.04 11.23 18.12
CA GLY A 401 0.64 10.82 19.40
C GLY A 401 1.30 11.96 20.18
N GLY A 402 1.24 13.22 19.72
CA GLY A 402 1.85 14.36 20.41
C GLY A 402 1.18 14.69 21.75
N ILE A 403 1.96 14.70 22.84
CA ILE A 403 1.52 15.12 24.20
C ILE A 403 0.98 16.55 24.20
N LEU A 404 1.52 17.43 23.34
CA LEU A 404 1.11 18.83 23.22
C LEU A 404 -0.39 18.94 22.90
N HIS A 405 -0.95 18.05 22.08
CA HIS A 405 -2.36 18.12 21.75
C HIS A 405 -3.26 17.52 22.84
N GLN A 406 -2.79 16.52 23.58
CA GLN A 406 -3.48 16.06 24.80
C GLN A 406 -3.50 17.15 25.88
N GLN A 407 -2.46 18.00 25.93
CA GLN A 407 -2.41 19.16 26.81
C GLN A 407 -3.33 20.29 26.31
N GLU A 408 -3.32 20.61 25.00
CA GLU A 408 -4.24 21.58 24.40
C GLU A 408 -5.71 21.17 24.54
N GLU A 409 -6.07 19.91 24.27
CA GLU A 409 -7.42 19.39 24.47
C GLU A 409 -7.80 19.45 25.95
N ARG A 410 -6.90 19.08 26.87
CA ARG A 410 -7.14 19.28 28.32
C ARG A 410 -7.36 20.74 28.66
N ILE A 411 -6.61 21.66 28.07
CA ILE A 411 -6.75 23.10 28.29
C ILE A 411 -8.10 23.60 27.72
N GLU A 412 -8.51 23.15 26.54
CA GLU A 412 -9.82 23.46 25.95
C GLU A 412 -10.99 22.85 26.72
N GLU A 413 -10.85 21.62 27.24
CA GLU A 413 -11.84 20.98 28.10
C GLU A 413 -11.96 21.71 29.45
N ILE A 414 -10.83 22.16 30.01
CA ILE A 414 -10.81 22.98 31.23
C ILE A 414 -11.49 24.33 30.96
N ASN A 415 -11.18 24.99 29.84
CA ASN A 415 -11.76 26.28 29.47
C ASN A 415 -13.27 26.20 29.20
N SER A 416 -13.72 25.20 28.45
CA SER A 416 -15.16 25.00 28.19
C SER A 416 -15.96 24.62 29.45
N ASN A 417 -15.35 23.90 30.39
CA ASN A 417 -15.96 23.63 31.70
C ASN A 417 -15.97 24.85 32.63
N LEU A 418 -14.99 25.76 32.50
CA LEU A 418 -15.00 27.06 33.19
C LEU A 418 -16.11 27.95 32.64
N GLU A 419 -16.26 28.08 31.32
CA GLU A 419 -17.33 28.86 30.69
C GLU A 419 -18.73 28.34 31.06
N LYS A 420 -18.93 27.01 31.12
CA LYS A 420 -20.19 26.41 31.59
C LYS A 420 -20.47 26.67 33.07
N LYS A 421 -19.43 26.73 33.91
CA LYS A 421 -19.57 27.09 35.33
C LYS A 421 -19.88 28.57 35.53
N ASP A 422 -19.26 29.44 34.73
CA ASP A 422 -19.51 30.89 34.78
C ASP A 422 -20.91 31.25 34.24
N ALA A 423 -21.39 30.54 33.21
CA ALA A 423 -22.78 30.65 32.75
C ALA A 423 -23.79 30.21 33.81
N ALA A 424 -23.53 29.09 34.52
CA ALA A 424 -24.36 28.63 35.63
C ALA A 424 -24.30 29.54 36.86
N ALA A 425 -23.20 30.27 37.07
CA ALA A 425 -23.07 31.26 38.15
C ALA A 425 -23.84 32.55 37.85
N HIS A 426 -24.04 32.90 36.57
CA HIS A 426 -24.82 34.06 36.16
C HIS A 426 -26.35 33.86 36.18
N GLU A 427 -26.85 32.63 36.36
CA GLU A 427 -28.27 32.34 36.59
C GLU A 427 -28.69 32.38 38.07
N VAL A 428 -27.76 32.58 39.00
CA VAL A 428 -28.06 32.69 40.44
C VAL A 428 -28.51 34.12 40.76
N SER A 429 -29.70 34.26 41.35
CA SER A 429 -30.25 35.58 41.70
C SER A 429 -29.34 36.33 42.69
N PRO A 430 -29.24 37.67 42.61
CA PRO A 430 -28.42 38.47 43.53
C PRO A 430 -28.76 38.23 45.02
N GLU A 431 -30.01 37.84 45.31
CA GLU A 431 -30.48 37.55 46.68
C GLU A 431 -29.91 36.23 47.22
N GLU A 432 -29.79 35.20 46.37
CA GLU A 432 -29.19 33.92 46.78
C GLU A 432 -27.69 34.03 47.02
N LEU A 433 -26.99 34.87 46.25
CA LEU A 433 -25.57 35.13 46.44
C LEU A 433 -25.31 35.86 47.77
N GLY A 434 -26.14 36.86 48.11
CA GLY A 434 -26.06 37.58 49.38
C GLY A 434 -26.28 36.66 50.59
N SER A 435 -27.30 35.80 50.53
CA SER A 435 -27.61 34.82 51.58
C SER A 435 -26.47 33.81 51.81
N ARG A 436 -25.80 33.36 50.74
CA ARG A 436 -24.65 32.44 50.84
C ARG A 436 -23.43 33.10 51.48
N ILE A 437 -23.19 34.38 51.19
CA ILE A 437 -22.09 35.16 51.77
C ILE A 437 -22.34 35.38 53.27
N GLU A 438 -23.57 35.72 53.67
CA GLU A 438 -23.92 35.87 55.09
C GLU A 438 -23.83 34.55 55.86
N ALA A 439 -24.30 33.44 55.28
CA ALA A 439 -24.18 32.12 55.89
C ALA A 439 -22.70 31.69 56.05
N ALA A 440 -21.84 32.01 55.08
CA ALA A 440 -20.40 31.75 55.19
C ALA A 440 -19.74 32.61 56.29
N ARG A 441 -20.14 33.89 56.38
CA ARG A 441 -19.66 34.82 57.40
C ARG A 441 -20.09 34.40 58.81
N ALA A 442 -21.33 33.94 58.98
CA ALA A 442 -21.84 33.41 60.24
C ALA A 442 -21.09 32.14 60.69
N ARG A 443 -20.80 31.22 59.75
CA ARG A 443 -20.00 30.01 60.04
C ARG A 443 -18.56 30.35 60.44
N PHE A 444 -17.96 31.34 59.79
CA PHE A 444 -16.62 31.81 60.13
C PHE A 444 -16.57 32.46 61.52
N LEU A 445 -17.55 33.31 61.84
CA LEU A 445 -17.67 33.95 63.16
C LEU A 445 -17.95 32.92 64.27
N ALA A 446 -18.79 31.91 64.01
CA ALA A 446 -19.04 30.82 64.95
C ALA A 446 -17.77 29.99 65.24
N ARG A 447 -16.94 29.74 64.22
CA ARG A 447 -15.62 29.09 64.41
C ARG A 447 -14.63 29.96 65.18
N LYS A 448 -14.70 31.29 65.00
CA LYS A 448 -13.85 32.24 65.73
C LYS A 448 -14.27 32.40 67.19
N ALA A 449 -15.55 32.21 67.52
CA ALA A 449 -16.06 32.26 68.89
C ALA A 449 -15.79 30.96 69.70
N GLN A 450 -15.36 29.88 69.04
CA GLN A 450 -14.95 28.62 69.68
C GLN A 450 -13.44 28.49 69.89
N LYS A 451 -12.66 29.53 69.53
CA LYS A 451 -11.25 29.73 69.90
C LYS A 451 -11.15 30.90 70.85
#